data_AF-A0A965XUT8-F1
#
_entry.id   AF-A0A965XUT8-F1
#
_cell.length_a   1.000
_cell.length_b   1.000
_cell.length_c   1.000
_cell.angle_alpha   90.00
_cell.angle_beta   90.00
_cell.angle_gamma   90.00
#
_symmetry.space_group_name_H-M   'P 1'
#
loop_
_entity.id
_entity.type
_entity.pdbx_description
1 polymer ?
#
loop_
_entity_poly.entity_id
_entity_poly.type
_entity_poly.pdbx_seq_one_letter_code
_entity_poly.pdbx_strand_id
1 'polypeptide(L)'
;SPSIFTILKSELSYVKGFLMQNFGPDAGKEALLYLRDLLNKDVEVSQVCTQVRSYMAYEARVQLLHYLTGIARVDGAFTVSELSVLKQIAFALGISSNETESLFAMFDNGLDAAYKVLEITREATDDQVKKAYRKLAVKHHPDKVSHLGPDVQKAAEERFKKLSEAYDAIRKERNMN
;
A
#
# COMPACT_ATOMS: atom_id res chain seq x y z
N SER A 1 -15.28 -8.39 23.61
CA SER A 1 -14.61 -7.51 22.64
C SER A 1 -13.23 -7.17 23.16
N PRO A 2 -12.16 -7.32 22.36
CA PRO A 2 -10.87 -6.77 22.73
C PRO A 2 -11.06 -5.27 23.01
N SER A 3 -10.56 -4.78 24.13
CA SER A 3 -10.70 -3.36 24.45
C SER A 3 -9.97 -2.54 23.38
N ILE A 4 -10.56 -1.42 22.96
CA ILE A 4 -9.96 -0.46 21.99
C ILE A 4 -8.52 -0.09 22.39
N PHE A 5 -8.22 -0.07 23.69
CA PHE A 5 -6.88 0.12 24.25
C PHE A 5 -5.85 -0.98 23.91
N THR A 6 -6.29 -2.22 23.71
CA THR A 6 -5.41 -3.34 23.33
C THR A 6 -5.05 -3.25 21.84
N ILE A 7 -6.00 -2.82 21.01
CA ILE A 7 -5.87 -2.62 19.55
C ILE A 7 -4.86 -1.50 19.24
N LEU A 8 -4.99 -0.35 19.91
CA LEU A 8 -4.06 0.77 19.72
C LEU A 8 -2.60 0.40 20.07
N LYS A 9 -2.41 -0.55 21.00
CA LYS A 9 -1.09 -0.97 21.47
C LYS A 9 -0.42 -1.96 20.52
N SER A 10 -1.17 -2.84 19.86
CA SER A 10 -0.64 -3.71 18.79
C SER A 10 -0.27 -2.89 17.56
N GLU A 11 -1.13 -1.96 17.13
CA GLU A 11 -0.86 -1.06 16.00
C GLU A 11 0.38 -0.19 16.24
N LEU A 12 0.51 0.45 17.40
CA LEU A 12 1.69 1.28 17.72
C LEU A 12 2.98 0.45 17.78
N SER A 13 2.90 -0.81 18.24
CA SER A 13 4.05 -1.72 18.26
C SER A 13 4.46 -2.11 16.84
N TYR A 14 3.48 -2.37 15.97
CA TYR A 14 3.71 -2.62 14.56
C TYR A 14 4.28 -1.39 13.86
N VAL A 15 3.70 -0.20 14.04
CA VAL A 15 4.19 1.06 13.47
C VAL A 15 5.64 1.32 13.90
N LYS A 16 5.98 1.08 15.17
CA LYS A 16 7.38 1.14 15.63
C LYS A 16 8.27 0.16 14.87
N GLY A 17 7.90 -1.11 14.76
CA GLY A 17 8.67 -2.11 14.01
C GLY A 17 8.83 -1.72 12.53
N PHE A 18 7.72 -1.30 11.91
CA PHE A 18 7.65 -0.82 10.55
C PHE A 18 8.59 0.36 10.31
N LEU A 19 8.57 1.37 11.18
CA LEU A 19 9.44 2.54 11.05
C LEU A 19 10.92 2.18 11.18
N MET A 20 11.29 1.28 12.10
CA MET A 20 12.67 0.82 12.23
C MET A 20 13.13 0.00 11.03
N GLN A 21 12.25 -0.86 10.51
CA GLN A 21 12.55 -1.76 9.39
C GLN A 21 12.64 -1.02 8.04
N ASN A 22 11.83 0.03 7.88
CA ASN A 22 11.70 0.78 6.62
C ASN A 22 12.39 2.15 6.64
N PHE A 23 12.99 2.61 7.73
CA PHE A 23 13.76 3.86 7.73
C PHE A 23 15.10 3.72 8.48
N GLY A 24 15.41 2.52 8.97
CA GLY A 24 16.56 2.28 9.83
C GLY A 24 16.37 2.74 11.29
N PRO A 25 17.30 2.36 12.18
CA PRO A 25 17.14 2.56 13.62
C PRO A 25 17.20 4.02 14.07
N ASP A 26 17.90 4.89 13.35
CA ASP A 26 18.08 6.30 13.73
C ASP A 26 16.92 7.15 13.23
N ALA A 27 16.66 7.16 11.92
CA ALA A 27 15.52 7.90 11.36
C ALA A 27 14.17 7.32 11.83
N GLY A 28 14.08 6.01 12.05
CA GLY A 28 12.89 5.39 12.64
C GLY A 28 12.61 5.89 14.07
N LYS A 29 13.65 6.12 14.89
CA LYS A 29 13.47 6.68 16.25
C LYS A 29 13.02 8.12 16.19
N GLU A 30 13.60 8.92 15.30
CA GLU A 30 13.21 10.31 15.11
C GLU A 30 11.74 10.41 14.64
N ALA A 31 11.35 9.60 13.65
CA ALA A 31 9.98 9.50 13.17
C ALA A 31 8.99 9.13 14.29
N LEU A 32 9.38 8.23 15.21
CA LEU A 32 8.56 7.90 16.37
C LEU A 32 8.38 9.05 17.35
N LEU A 33 9.40 9.90 17.53
CA LEU A 33 9.26 11.07 18.40
C LEU A 33 8.24 12.05 17.81
N TYR A 34 8.36 12.36 16.51
CA TYR A 34 7.37 13.19 15.83
C TYR A 34 5.97 12.58 15.87
N LEU A 35 5.84 11.27 15.64
CA LEU A 35 4.55 10.58 15.72
C LEU A 35 3.91 10.77 17.10
N ARG A 36 4.66 10.59 18.18
CA ARG A 36 4.16 10.77 19.55
C ARG A 36 3.67 12.19 19.81
N ASP A 37 4.37 13.19 19.29
CA ASP A 37 3.96 14.59 19.42
C ASP A 37 2.70 14.90 18.60
N LEU A 38 2.50 14.19 17.48
CA LEU A 38 1.32 14.32 16.62
C LEU A 38 0.09 13.59 17.18
N LEU A 39 0.26 12.52 17.97
CA LEU A 39 -0.86 11.76 18.55
C LEU A 39 -1.81 12.60 19.41
N ASN A 40 -1.35 13.73 19.93
CA ASN A 40 -2.14 14.64 20.76
C ASN A 40 -2.66 15.88 20.02
N LYS A 41 -2.55 15.91 18.69
CA LYS A 41 -3.00 17.04 17.86
C LYS A 41 -4.18 16.62 16.99
N ASP A 42 -5.11 17.55 16.79
CA ASP A 42 -6.13 17.40 15.76
C ASP A 42 -5.48 17.54 14.38
N VAL A 43 -5.56 16.49 13.57
CA VAL A 43 -4.97 16.44 12.23
C VAL A 43 -6.06 16.38 11.18
N GLU A 44 -6.16 17.43 10.37
CA GLU A 44 -7.02 17.47 9.21
C GLU A 44 -6.42 16.66 8.05
N VAL A 45 -6.81 15.38 7.93
CA VAL A 45 -6.28 14.41 6.95
C VAL A 45 -6.30 14.97 5.52
N SER A 46 -7.35 15.69 5.15
CA SER A 46 -7.51 16.27 3.81
C SER A 46 -6.44 17.31 3.49
N GLN A 47 -6.09 18.17 4.46
CA GLN A 47 -5.07 19.20 4.30
C GLN A 47 -3.69 18.58 4.18
N VAL A 48 -3.37 17.59 5.03
CA VAL A 48 -2.11 16.86 4.99
C VAL A 48 -1.94 16.16 3.63
N CYS A 49 -2.97 15.45 3.16
CA CYS A 49 -2.92 14.77 1.87
C CYS A 49 -2.74 15.74 0.70
N THR A 50 -3.33 16.94 0.78
CA THR A 50 -3.15 17.98 -0.24
C THR A 50 -1.70 18.48 -0.28
N GLN A 51 -1.08 18.72 0.87
CA GLN A 51 0.34 19.09 0.94
C GLN A 51 1.24 17.98 0.40
N VAL A 52 1.01 16.74 0.84
CA VAL A 52 1.71 15.56 0.33
C VAL A 52 1.59 15.50 -1.19
N ARG A 53 0.40 15.73 -1.75
CA ARG A 53 0.16 15.79 -3.18
C ARG A 53 0.95 16.87 -3.90
N SER A 54 1.16 18.03 -3.27
CA SER A 54 1.93 19.14 -3.83
C SER A 54 3.44 18.89 -3.84
N TYR A 55 3.97 18.14 -2.86
CA TYR A 55 5.42 18.01 -2.66
C TYR A 55 6.00 16.62 -3.01
N MET A 56 5.16 15.58 -3.11
CA MET A 56 5.62 14.22 -3.40
C MET A 56 5.32 13.81 -4.84
N ALA A 57 6.31 13.17 -5.48
CA ALA A 57 6.13 12.46 -6.73
C ALA A 57 5.00 11.42 -6.63
N TYR A 58 4.35 11.11 -7.75
CA TYR A 58 3.21 10.20 -7.78
C TYR A 58 3.53 8.84 -7.16
N GLU A 59 4.69 8.28 -7.50
CA GLU A 59 5.17 6.98 -7.07
C GLU A 59 5.35 6.91 -5.56
N ALA A 60 5.84 8.00 -4.94
CA ALA A 60 6.01 8.09 -3.51
C ALA A 60 4.66 8.19 -2.77
N ARG A 61 3.64 8.81 -3.39
CA ARG A 61 2.26 8.86 -2.85
C ARG A 61 1.59 7.49 -2.87
N VAL A 62 1.78 6.75 -3.95
CA VAL A 62 1.31 5.36 -4.07
C VAL A 62 1.99 4.49 -3.00
N GLN A 63 3.30 4.69 -2.77
CA GLN A 63 4.03 3.96 -1.74
C GLN A 63 3.53 4.30 -0.32
N LEU A 64 3.25 5.58 -0.05
CA LEU A 64 2.65 6.01 1.22
C LEU A 64 1.32 5.31 1.47
N LEU A 65 0.42 5.27 0.48
CA LEU A 65 -0.86 4.59 0.62
C LEU A 65 -0.70 3.08 0.85
N HIS A 66 0.27 2.44 0.18
CA HIS A 66 0.58 1.03 0.40
C HIS A 66 0.98 0.75 1.85
N TYR A 67 1.83 1.60 2.45
CA TYR A 67 2.21 1.47 3.85
C TYR A 67 1.03 1.66 4.81
N LEU A 68 0.20 2.69 4.58
CA LEU A 68 -1.00 2.93 5.39
C LEU A 68 -1.97 1.74 5.34
N THR A 69 -2.09 1.13 4.17
CA THR A 69 -2.91 -0.07 3.97
C THR A 69 -2.35 -1.27 4.72
N GLY A 70 -1.03 -1.48 4.68
CA GLY A 70 -0.35 -2.54 5.43
C GLY A 70 -0.50 -2.39 6.94
N ILE A 71 -0.37 -1.16 7.46
CA ILE A 71 -0.57 -0.86 8.89
C ILE A 71 -2.03 -1.14 9.30
N ALA A 72 -3.00 -0.71 8.50
CA ALA A 72 -4.41 -0.92 8.80
C ALA A 72 -4.87 -2.40 8.65
N ARG A 73 -4.08 -3.27 8.03
CA ARG A 73 -4.41 -4.71 7.86
C ARG A 73 -3.79 -5.60 8.96
N VAL A 74 -3.02 -5.04 9.90
CA VAL A 74 -2.27 -5.82 10.91
C VAL A 74 -3.16 -6.74 11.73
N ASP A 75 -4.34 -6.26 12.11
CA ASP A 75 -5.27 -6.99 12.99
C ASP A 75 -6.25 -7.90 12.21
N GLY A 76 -6.03 -8.07 10.90
CA GLY A 76 -6.92 -8.84 10.04
C GLY A 76 -7.75 -7.92 9.15
N ALA A 77 -9.04 -8.19 9.01
CA ALA A 77 -9.89 -7.51 8.02
C ALA A 77 -10.09 -6.04 8.32
N PHE A 78 -10.09 -5.19 7.29
CA PHE A 78 -10.41 -3.79 7.47
C PHE A 78 -11.83 -3.60 8.00
N THR A 79 -11.97 -2.75 9.00
CA THR A 79 -13.25 -2.17 9.39
C THR A 79 -13.77 -1.24 8.29
N VAL A 80 -15.08 -1.00 8.28
CA VAL A 80 -15.71 -0.06 7.34
C VAL A 80 -15.14 1.35 7.49
N SER A 81 -14.84 1.76 8.73
CA SER A 81 -14.20 3.04 9.04
C SER A 81 -12.80 3.17 8.44
N GLU A 82 -11.95 2.14 8.59
CA GLU A 82 -10.59 2.16 8.03
C GLU A 82 -10.61 2.21 6.50
N LEU A 83 -11.48 1.41 5.87
CA LEU A 83 -11.65 1.46 4.41
C LEU A 83 -12.10 2.85 3.93
N SER A 84 -13.02 3.48 4.65
CA SER A 84 -13.48 4.83 4.32
C SER A 84 -12.34 5.85 4.39
N VAL A 85 -11.56 5.82 5.47
CA VAL A 85 -10.41 6.72 5.67
C VAL A 85 -9.32 6.46 4.61
N LEU A 86 -8.95 5.21 4.36
CA LEU A 86 -7.95 4.87 3.34
C LEU A 86 -8.36 5.32 1.94
N LYS A 87 -9.66 5.18 1.58
CA LYS A 87 -10.18 5.67 0.29
C LYS A 87 -10.17 7.19 0.21
N GLN A 88 -10.48 7.90 1.30
CA GLN A 88 -10.39 9.36 1.36
C GLN A 88 -8.94 9.83 1.19
N ILE A 89 -7.99 9.17 1.86
CA ILE A 89 -6.56 9.44 1.71
C ILE A 89 -6.14 9.19 0.26
N ALA A 90 -6.50 8.05 -0.32
CA ALA A 90 -6.15 7.72 -1.71
C ALA A 90 -6.65 8.79 -2.70
N PHE A 91 -7.91 9.21 -2.55
CA PHE A 91 -8.50 10.27 -3.37
C PHE A 91 -7.77 11.61 -3.20
N ALA A 92 -7.49 12.01 -1.96
CA ALA A 92 -6.80 13.27 -1.67
C ALA A 92 -5.34 13.26 -2.17
N LEU A 93 -4.69 12.09 -2.11
CA LEU A 93 -3.38 11.84 -2.72
C LEU A 93 -3.43 11.79 -4.25
N GLY A 94 -4.62 11.86 -4.88
CA GLY A 94 -4.78 11.85 -6.33
C GLY A 94 -4.54 10.48 -6.97
N ILE A 95 -4.73 9.40 -6.22
CA ILE A 95 -4.59 8.02 -6.70
C ILE A 95 -5.96 7.57 -7.24
N SER A 96 -5.96 6.90 -8.40
CA SER A 96 -7.20 6.44 -9.02
C SER A 96 -7.90 5.35 -8.20
N SER A 97 -9.20 5.18 -8.38
CA SER A 97 -9.97 4.11 -7.72
C SER A 97 -9.42 2.72 -8.02
N ASN A 98 -9.06 2.44 -9.28
CA ASN A 98 -8.55 1.14 -9.70
C ASN A 98 -7.21 0.82 -9.04
N GLU A 99 -6.31 1.80 -8.99
CA GLU A 99 -5.01 1.63 -8.32
C GLU A 99 -5.17 1.51 -6.81
N THR A 100 -6.14 2.22 -6.23
CA THR A 100 -6.51 2.08 -4.81
C THR A 100 -6.99 0.65 -4.51
N GLU A 101 -7.90 0.11 -5.33
CA GLU A 101 -8.39 -1.26 -5.19
C GLU A 101 -7.30 -2.30 -5.41
N SER A 102 -6.39 -2.08 -6.37
CA SER A 102 -5.21 -2.92 -6.59
C SER A 102 -4.31 -2.94 -5.35
N LEU A 103 -4.01 -1.78 -4.77
CA LEU A 103 -3.19 -1.67 -3.56
C LEU A 103 -3.80 -2.38 -2.37
N PHE A 104 -5.12 -2.29 -2.18
CA PHE A 104 -5.81 -2.99 -1.10
C PHE A 104 -5.77 -4.50 -1.33
N ALA A 105 -6.00 -4.95 -2.57
CA ALA A 105 -5.99 -6.36 -2.93
C ALA A 105 -4.61 -7.03 -2.78
N MET A 106 -3.51 -6.27 -2.77
CA MET A 106 -2.16 -6.82 -2.51
C MET A 106 -2.01 -7.46 -1.13
N PHE A 107 -2.88 -7.11 -0.17
CA PHE A 107 -2.90 -7.67 1.18
C PHE A 107 -3.95 -8.77 1.35
N ASP A 108 -4.72 -9.05 0.31
CA ASP A 108 -5.71 -10.12 0.28
C ASP A 108 -5.14 -11.37 -0.40
N ASN A 109 -5.79 -12.51 -0.16
CA ASN A 109 -5.44 -13.78 -0.77
C ASN A 109 -6.52 -14.24 -1.74
N GLY A 110 -6.14 -15.11 -2.67
CA GLY A 110 -7.06 -15.75 -3.61
C GLY A 110 -7.11 -15.08 -4.98
N LEU A 111 -7.80 -15.75 -5.91
CA LEU A 111 -7.81 -15.35 -7.32
C LEU A 111 -8.53 -14.02 -7.56
N ASP A 112 -9.61 -13.73 -6.84
CA ASP A 112 -10.31 -12.44 -6.97
C ASP A 112 -9.40 -11.26 -6.64
N ALA A 113 -8.56 -11.40 -5.60
CA ALA A 113 -7.55 -10.43 -5.25
C ALA A 113 -6.49 -10.31 -6.37
N ALA A 114 -6.04 -11.44 -6.94
CA ALA A 114 -5.06 -11.42 -8.02
C ALA A 114 -5.55 -10.64 -9.26
N TYR A 115 -6.81 -10.79 -9.66
CA TYR A 115 -7.38 -10.02 -10.78
C TYR A 115 -7.43 -8.51 -10.45
N LYS A 116 -7.83 -8.16 -9.23
CA LYS A 116 -7.82 -6.75 -8.76
C LYS A 116 -6.42 -6.15 -8.69
N VAL A 117 -5.41 -6.91 -8.25
CA VAL A 117 -4.01 -6.47 -8.25
C VAL A 117 -3.56 -6.11 -9.66
N LEU A 118 -4.01 -6.87 -10.67
CA LEU A 118 -3.75 -6.57 -12.08
C LEU A 118 -4.68 -5.51 -12.69
N GLU A 119 -5.54 -4.86 -11.91
CA GLU A 119 -6.54 -3.87 -12.36
C GLU A 119 -7.45 -4.39 -13.50
N ILE A 120 -7.81 -5.68 -13.45
CA ILE A 120 -8.64 -6.36 -14.45
C ILE A 120 -9.72 -7.21 -13.78
N THR A 121 -10.70 -7.63 -14.56
CA THR A 121 -11.77 -8.54 -14.11
C THR A 121 -11.52 -9.97 -14.60
N ARG A 122 -12.29 -10.94 -14.09
CA ARG A 122 -12.17 -12.36 -14.48
C ARG A 122 -12.51 -12.59 -15.95
N GLU A 123 -13.28 -11.71 -16.55
CA GLU A 123 -13.68 -11.76 -17.96
C GLU A 123 -12.56 -11.31 -18.90
N ALA A 124 -11.45 -10.77 -18.37
CA ALA A 124 -10.30 -10.40 -19.19
C ALA A 124 -9.75 -11.61 -19.96
N THR A 125 -9.39 -11.43 -21.22
CA THR A 125 -8.71 -12.46 -22.02
C THR A 125 -7.27 -12.64 -21.58
N ASP A 126 -6.65 -13.76 -21.93
CA ASP A 126 -5.25 -14.04 -21.55
C ASP A 126 -4.26 -12.99 -22.08
N ASP A 127 -4.53 -12.45 -23.27
CA ASP A 127 -3.77 -11.33 -23.83
C ASP A 127 -3.95 -10.05 -23.00
N GLN A 128 -5.17 -9.79 -22.51
CA GLN A 128 -5.43 -8.66 -21.63
C GLN A 128 -4.72 -8.83 -20.28
N VAL A 129 -4.68 -10.05 -19.72
CA VAL A 129 -3.92 -10.36 -18.50
C VAL A 129 -2.42 -10.08 -18.71
N LYS A 130 -1.83 -10.61 -19.78
CA LYS A 130 -0.41 -10.39 -20.13
C LYS A 130 -0.11 -8.90 -20.32
N LYS A 131 -1.00 -8.18 -21.02
CA LYS A 131 -0.86 -6.74 -21.28
C LYS A 131 -0.96 -5.92 -20.00
N ALA A 132 -1.91 -6.23 -19.11
CA ALA A 132 -2.09 -5.56 -17.84
C ALA A 132 -0.86 -5.73 -16.95
N TYR A 133 -0.36 -6.96 -16.81
CA TYR A 133 0.85 -7.24 -16.05
C TYR A 133 2.05 -6.45 -16.58
N ARG A 134 2.32 -6.46 -17.90
CA ARG A 134 3.44 -5.69 -18.49
C ARG A 134 3.31 -4.19 -18.23
N LYS A 135 2.10 -3.64 -18.38
CA LYS A 135 1.84 -2.22 -18.12
C LYS A 135 2.13 -1.86 -16.66
N LEU A 136 1.63 -2.66 -15.72
CA LEU A 136 1.82 -2.44 -14.29
C LEU A 136 3.27 -2.67 -13.86
N ALA A 137 3.96 -3.65 -14.44
CA ALA A 137 5.36 -3.92 -14.16
C ALA A 137 6.24 -2.72 -14.53
N VAL A 138 6.01 -2.09 -15.68
CA VAL A 138 6.73 -0.87 -16.08
C VAL A 138 6.36 0.32 -15.17
N LYS A 139 5.08 0.46 -14.81
CA LYS A 139 4.59 1.55 -13.94
C LYS A 139 5.18 1.45 -12.52
N HIS A 140 5.29 0.23 -11.99
CA HIS A 140 5.62 -0.03 -10.60
C HIS A 140 7.03 -0.58 -10.37
N HIS A 141 7.87 -0.62 -11.42
CA HIS A 141 9.24 -1.13 -11.33
C HIS A 141 10.03 -0.43 -10.21
N PRO A 142 10.76 -1.17 -9.35
CA PRO A 142 11.50 -0.59 -8.22
C PRO A 142 12.52 0.46 -8.64
N ASP A 143 13.13 0.34 -9.82
CA ASP A 143 14.07 1.33 -10.36
C ASP A 143 13.50 2.75 -10.43
N LYS A 144 12.18 2.91 -10.63
CA LYS A 144 11.54 4.24 -10.68
C LYS A 144 11.66 5.01 -9.37
N VAL A 145 11.86 4.31 -8.25
CA VAL A 145 12.00 4.91 -6.93
C VAL A 145 13.36 4.66 -6.29
N SER A 146 14.32 4.09 -7.03
CA SER A 146 15.69 3.82 -6.55
C SER A 146 16.39 5.07 -5.99
N HIS A 147 16.13 6.23 -6.58
CA HIS A 147 16.68 7.53 -6.15
C HIS A 147 16.08 8.06 -4.85
N LEU A 148 14.97 7.49 -4.35
CA LEU A 148 14.31 7.91 -3.11
C LEU A 148 14.90 7.22 -1.87
N GLY A 149 15.90 6.36 -2.05
CA GLY A 149 16.61 5.67 -0.98
C GLY A 149 16.30 4.17 -0.92
N PRO A 150 17.15 3.41 -0.22
CA PRO A 150 17.11 1.95 -0.21
C PRO A 150 15.80 1.39 0.36
N ASP A 151 15.21 2.07 1.34
CA ASP A 151 13.99 1.59 1.96
C ASP A 151 12.75 1.71 1.06
N VAL A 152 12.65 2.83 0.33
CA VAL A 152 11.59 3.05 -0.65
C VAL A 152 11.73 2.06 -1.80
N GLN A 153 12.96 1.79 -2.23
CA GLN A 153 13.26 0.79 -3.26
C GLN A 153 12.83 -0.62 -2.79
N LYS A 154 13.21 -1.02 -1.58
CA LYS A 154 12.83 -2.31 -1.00
C LYS A 154 11.31 -2.50 -0.94
N ALA A 155 10.57 -1.48 -0.52
CA ALA A 155 9.12 -1.58 -0.48
C ALA A 155 8.49 -1.64 -1.88
N ALA A 156 9.08 -0.97 -2.87
CA ALA A 156 8.67 -1.13 -4.25
C ALA A 156 8.97 -2.53 -4.79
N GLU A 157 10.05 -3.18 -4.37
CA GLU A 157 10.34 -4.59 -4.68
C GLU A 157 9.28 -5.52 -4.08
N GLU A 158 8.89 -5.31 -2.82
CA GLU A 158 7.82 -6.09 -2.18
C GLU A 158 6.49 -5.94 -2.93
N ARG A 159 6.14 -4.71 -3.32
CA ARG A 159 4.95 -4.44 -4.15
C ARG A 159 5.04 -5.12 -5.52
N PHE A 160 6.20 -5.06 -6.16
CA PHE A 160 6.44 -5.70 -7.46
C PHE A 160 6.36 -7.23 -7.36
N LYS A 161 6.83 -7.79 -6.24
CA LYS A 161 6.68 -9.22 -5.95
C LYS A 161 5.20 -9.60 -5.85
N LYS A 162 4.37 -8.81 -5.15
CA LYS A 162 2.91 -9.05 -5.08
C LYS A 162 2.24 -8.99 -6.45
N LEU A 163 2.65 -8.05 -7.29
CA LEU A 163 2.19 -7.96 -8.68
C LEU A 163 2.54 -9.23 -9.48
N SER A 164 3.76 -9.74 -9.30
CA SER A 164 4.24 -10.95 -9.97
C SER A 164 3.51 -12.21 -9.47
N GLU A 165 3.31 -12.33 -8.14
CA GLU A 165 2.56 -13.42 -7.50
C GLU A 165 1.11 -13.48 -8.02
N ALA A 166 0.44 -12.33 -8.15
CA ALA A 166 -0.91 -12.24 -8.69
C ALA A 166 -0.99 -12.72 -10.15
N TYR A 167 -0.06 -12.26 -10.99
CA TYR A 167 0.02 -12.71 -12.38
C TYR A 167 0.26 -14.23 -12.47
N ASP A 168 1.20 -14.77 -11.68
CA ASP A 168 1.48 -16.20 -11.67
C ASP A 168 0.30 -17.04 -11.16
N ALA A 169 -0.47 -16.54 -10.19
CA ALA A 169 -1.67 -17.21 -9.71
C ALA A 169 -2.73 -17.33 -10.82
N ILE A 170 -2.99 -16.25 -11.56
CA ILE A 170 -3.93 -16.24 -12.70
C ILE A 170 -3.40 -17.15 -13.82
N ARG A 171 -2.09 -17.06 -14.12
CA ARG A 171 -1.45 -17.88 -15.16
C ARG A 171 -1.63 -19.37 -14.90
N LYS A 172 -1.46 -19.79 -13.64
CA LYS A 172 -1.64 -21.18 -13.20
C LYS A 172 -3.10 -21.62 -13.26
N GLU A 173 -4.03 -20.79 -12.77
CA GLU A 173 -5.47 -21.12 -12.81
C GLU A 173 -5.96 -21.33 -14.26
N ARG A 174 -5.52 -20.46 -15.18
CA ARG A 174 -5.93 -20.50 -16.58
C ARG A 174 -5.14 -21.45 -17.47
N ASN A 175 -4.10 -22.09 -16.94
CA ASN A 175 -3.15 -22.88 -17.73
C ASN A 175 -2.53 -22.08 -18.90
N MET A 176 -2.21 -20.82 -18.66
CA MET A 176 -1.58 -19.94 -19.64
C MET A 176 -0.11 -20.32 -19.85
N ASN A 177 0.30 -20.41 -21.11
CA ASN A 177 1.69 -20.57 -21.53
C ASN A 177 2.48 -19.25 -21.46
#